data_AF-A0A6I0FAR2-F1
#
_entry.id   AF-A0A6I0FAR2-F1
#
_cell.length_a   1.000
_cell.length_b   1.000
_cell.length_c   1.000
_cell.angle_alpha   90.00
_cell.angle_beta   90.00
_cell.angle_gamma   90.00
#
_symmetry.space_group_name_H-M   'P 1'
#
loop_
_entity.id
_entity.type
_entity.pdbx_description
1 polymer ?
#
loop_
_entity_poly.entity_id
_entity_poly.type
_entity_poly.pdbx_seq_one_letter_code
_entity_poly.pdbx_strand_id
1 'polypeptide(L)'
;MAITFEEAVRIAQADVAPRELIDDFVEHGEGKYCFYMKVAPIRFGESGVLIVHESDGSVSRGSGTPGLRPHECEILDLKGNVIRTFEQVRKAREAYEAEQAALEADIDDDDGDGLELVPAKL
;
A
#
# COMPACT_ATOMS: atom_id res chain seq x y z
N MET A 1 16.47 -27.13 -2.91
CA MET A 1 17.69 -26.34 -2.65
C MET A 1 17.24 -24.90 -2.75
N ALA A 2 17.45 -24.09 -1.71
CA ALA A 2 16.91 -22.73 -1.72
C ALA A 2 17.64 -21.87 -2.76
N ILE A 3 16.89 -21.11 -3.55
CA ILE A 3 17.46 -20.20 -4.55
C ILE A 3 18.02 -18.94 -3.88
N THR A 4 19.06 -18.37 -4.48
CA THR A 4 19.67 -17.13 -4.00
C THR A 4 18.82 -15.91 -4.37
N PHE A 5 19.07 -14.79 -3.71
CA PHE A 5 18.44 -13.52 -4.07
C PHE A 5 18.75 -13.12 -5.54
N GLU A 6 19.98 -13.31 -6.00
CA GLU A 6 20.39 -13.03 -7.38
C GLU A 6 19.69 -13.93 -8.40
N GLU A 7 19.39 -15.18 -8.03
CA GLU A 7 18.56 -16.08 -8.82
C GLU A 7 17.11 -15.61 -8.85
N ALA A 8 16.56 -15.19 -7.70
CA ALA A 8 15.21 -14.66 -7.61
C ALA A 8 15.03 -13.38 -8.46
N VAL A 9 16.00 -12.47 -8.45
CA VAL A 9 16.02 -11.27 -9.30
C VAL A 9 15.99 -11.65 -10.77
N ARG A 10 16.82 -12.60 -11.20
CA ARG A 10 16.83 -13.07 -12.60
C ARG A 10 15.50 -13.71 -13.01
N ILE A 11 14.91 -14.53 -12.14
CA ILE A 11 13.59 -15.12 -12.35
C ILE A 11 12.53 -14.03 -12.48
N ALA A 12 12.55 -13.05 -11.57
CA ALA A 12 11.59 -11.95 -11.57
C ALA A 12 11.69 -11.09 -12.84
N GLN A 13 12.90 -10.71 -13.26
CA GLN A 13 13.15 -9.95 -14.49
C GLN A 13 12.67 -10.71 -15.74
N ALA A 14 12.87 -12.03 -15.78
CA ALA A 14 12.41 -12.86 -16.88
C ALA A 14 10.87 -12.96 -16.94
N ASP A 15 10.18 -13.07 -15.81
CA ASP A 15 8.70 -13.17 -15.76
C ASP A 15 8.01 -11.87 -16.19
N VAL A 16 8.60 -10.73 -15.83
CA VAL A 16 7.97 -9.43 -16.08
C VAL A 16 8.21 -8.91 -17.49
N ALA A 17 9.20 -9.45 -18.22
CA ALA A 17 9.53 -9.03 -19.58
C ALA A 17 8.28 -9.02 -20.50
N PRO A 18 8.06 -7.97 -21.30
CA PRO A 18 8.97 -6.85 -21.59
C PRO A 18 8.88 -5.66 -20.61
N ARG A 19 8.21 -5.81 -19.46
CA ARG A 19 8.11 -4.77 -18.42
C ARG A 19 9.36 -4.80 -17.53
N GLU A 20 9.49 -3.79 -16.68
CA GLU A 20 10.61 -3.64 -15.74
C GLU A 20 10.14 -3.86 -14.29
N LEU A 21 11.08 -4.17 -13.39
CA LEU A 21 10.89 -4.14 -11.94
C LEU A 21 11.12 -2.72 -11.40
N ILE A 22 10.63 -2.44 -10.20
CA ILE A 22 11.00 -1.25 -9.41
C ILE A 22 12.21 -1.62 -8.57
N ASP A 23 13.33 -0.95 -8.82
CA ASP A 23 14.62 -1.26 -8.21
C ASP A 23 14.63 -1.05 -6.69
N ASP A 24 13.77 -0.17 -6.18
CA ASP A 24 13.73 0.23 -4.77
C ASP A 24 12.85 -0.65 -3.87
N PHE A 25 12.06 -1.57 -4.43
CA PHE A 25 11.13 -2.39 -3.64
C PHE A 25 11.49 -3.87 -3.67
N VAL A 26 12.02 -4.36 -2.55
CA VAL A 26 12.27 -5.78 -2.29
C VAL A 26 11.87 -6.08 -0.85
N GLU A 27 10.89 -6.96 -0.68
CA GLU A 27 10.56 -7.55 0.62
C GLU A 27 11.02 -9.01 0.64
N HIS A 28 11.69 -9.41 1.73
CA HIS A 28 12.22 -10.76 1.91
C HIS A 28 11.77 -11.30 3.27
N GLY A 29 11.14 -12.46 3.27
CA GLY A 29 10.63 -13.09 4.49
C GLY A 29 9.86 -14.38 4.19
N GLU A 30 9.75 -15.26 5.19
CA GLU A 30 8.98 -16.51 5.11
C GLU A 30 9.32 -17.42 3.91
N GLY A 31 10.57 -17.40 3.42
CA GLY A 31 10.98 -18.20 2.27
C GLY A 31 10.54 -17.63 0.92
N LYS A 32 10.36 -16.31 0.81
CA LYS A 32 9.85 -15.63 -0.39
C LYS A 32 10.59 -14.31 -0.64
N TYR A 33 10.79 -14.00 -1.92
CA TYR A 33 11.21 -12.69 -2.40
C TYR A 33 10.06 -12.01 -3.14
N CYS A 34 9.72 -10.79 -2.72
CA CYS A 34 8.66 -9.99 -3.33
C CYS A 34 9.25 -8.81 -4.08
N PHE A 35 8.80 -8.61 -5.33
CA PHE A 35 9.21 -7.54 -6.22
C PHE A 35 7.99 -6.76 -6.71
N TYR A 36 8.17 -5.47 -7.02
CA TYR A 36 7.13 -4.66 -7.65
C TYR A 36 7.47 -4.40 -9.11
N MET A 37 6.47 -4.43 -10.00
CA MET A 37 6.65 -4.09 -11.41
C MET A 37 6.47 -2.60 -11.66
N LYS A 38 7.25 -2.04 -12.59
CA LYS A 38 7.15 -0.67 -13.09
C LYS A 38 5.99 -0.51 -14.08
N VAL A 39 4.78 -0.90 -13.67
CA VAL A 39 3.57 -0.72 -14.48
C VAL A 39 2.66 0.25 -13.77
N ALA A 40 2.60 1.48 -14.29
CA ALA A 40 1.49 2.38 -14.10
C ALA A 40 1.01 2.78 -15.51
N PRO A 41 -0.26 2.54 -15.88
CA PRO A 41 -1.35 1.94 -15.09
C PRO A 41 -1.35 0.39 -15.13
N ILE A 42 -1.65 -0.24 -13.99
CA ILE A 42 -1.93 -1.68 -13.89
C ILE A 42 -3.35 -1.91 -14.43
N ARG A 43 -3.55 -2.91 -15.30
CA ARG A 43 -4.90 -3.26 -15.78
C ARG A 43 -5.75 -3.79 -14.64
N PHE A 44 -7.06 -3.57 -14.69
CA PHE A 44 -7.98 -4.11 -13.69
C PHE A 44 -7.83 -5.64 -13.59
N GLY A 45 -7.59 -6.14 -12.37
CA GLY A 45 -7.36 -7.57 -12.10
C GLY A 45 -5.91 -8.03 -12.22
N GLU A 46 -4.99 -7.20 -12.70
CA GLU A 46 -3.55 -7.46 -12.61
C GLU A 46 -2.99 -6.95 -11.27
N SER A 47 -1.96 -7.61 -10.75
CA SER A 47 -1.21 -7.15 -9.57
C SER A 47 0.17 -6.69 -9.99
N GLY A 48 0.62 -5.60 -9.36
CA GLY A 48 1.99 -5.08 -9.49
C GLY A 48 3.02 -5.92 -8.73
N VAL A 49 2.58 -6.85 -7.87
CA VAL A 49 3.44 -7.63 -6.98
C VAL A 49 3.77 -9.00 -7.60
N LEU A 50 5.06 -9.30 -7.68
CA LEU A 50 5.60 -10.59 -8.07
C LEU A 50 6.26 -11.26 -6.86
N ILE A 51 5.96 -12.53 -6.62
CA ILE A 51 6.52 -13.30 -5.50
C ILE A 51 7.28 -14.49 -6.07
N VAL A 52 8.56 -14.61 -5.74
CA VAL A 52 9.42 -15.75 -6.08
C VAL A 52 9.67 -16.58 -4.83
N HIS A 53 9.32 -17.86 -4.86
CA HIS A 53 9.49 -18.77 -3.72
C HIS A 53 10.92 -19.29 -3.63
N GLU A 54 11.55 -19.19 -2.45
CA GLU A 54 12.92 -19.64 -2.23
C GLU A 54 13.09 -21.15 -2.45
N SER A 55 12.05 -21.94 -2.19
CA SER A 55 12.13 -23.41 -2.23
C SER A 55 12.50 -23.98 -3.60
N ASP A 56 12.00 -23.35 -4.66
CA ASP A 56 12.00 -23.89 -6.03
C ASP A 56 12.08 -22.83 -7.14
N GLY A 57 12.06 -21.54 -6.79
CA GLY A 57 12.04 -20.45 -7.76
C GLY A 57 10.70 -20.30 -8.51
N SER A 58 9.65 -20.97 -8.06
CA SER A 58 8.32 -20.79 -8.62
C SER A 58 7.85 -19.35 -8.43
N VAL A 59 7.08 -18.87 -9.40
CA VAL A 59 6.56 -17.49 -9.42
C VAL A 59 5.07 -17.52 -9.14
N SER A 60 4.64 -16.69 -8.21
CA SER A 60 3.23 -16.39 -7.98
C SER A 60 3.01 -14.89 -8.07
N ARG A 61 1.82 -14.50 -8.53
CA ARG A 61 1.40 -13.11 -8.53
C ARG A 61 0.71 -12.84 -7.19
N GLY A 62 1.28 -11.95 -6.39
CA GLY A 62 0.65 -11.56 -5.13
C GLY A 62 -0.65 -10.81 -5.41
N SER A 63 -1.58 -10.79 -4.46
CA SER A 63 -2.62 -9.76 -4.43
C SER A 63 -2.03 -8.55 -3.72
N GLY A 64 -1.56 -7.56 -4.46
CA GLY A 64 -1.45 -6.24 -3.88
C GLY A 64 -2.88 -5.71 -3.74
N THR A 65 -3.24 -5.10 -2.60
CA THR A 65 -4.33 -4.13 -2.64
C THR A 65 -4.04 -3.26 -3.86
N PRO A 66 -4.98 -3.12 -4.82
CA PRO A 66 -4.75 -2.24 -5.95
C PRO A 66 -4.18 -0.96 -5.36
N GLY A 67 -3.03 -0.53 -5.88
CA GLY A 67 -2.45 0.75 -5.55
C GLY A 67 -3.42 1.81 -6.02
N LEU A 68 -4.54 1.93 -5.31
CA LEU A 68 -5.40 3.07 -5.24
C LEU A 68 -4.51 4.11 -4.58
N ARG A 69 -3.57 4.65 -5.37
CA ARG A 69 -3.39 6.09 -5.35
C ARG A 69 -4.82 6.63 -5.33
N PRO A 70 -5.19 7.52 -4.42
CA PRO A 70 -6.54 8.07 -4.37
C PRO A 70 -6.76 8.91 -5.62
N HIS A 71 -6.95 8.23 -6.74
CA HIS A 71 -7.61 8.74 -7.91
C HIS A 71 -9.06 8.77 -7.48
N GLU A 72 -9.55 9.99 -7.27
CA GLU A 72 -10.97 10.28 -7.13
C GLU A 72 -11.72 9.41 -8.16
N CYS A 73 -12.61 8.54 -7.69
CA CYS A 73 -13.28 7.54 -8.52
C CYS A 73 -14.77 7.55 -8.22
N GLU A 74 -15.56 7.08 -9.19
CA GLU A 74 -16.96 6.79 -8.95
C GLU A 74 -17.09 5.47 -8.19
N ILE A 75 -17.97 5.44 -7.19
CA ILE A 75 -18.31 4.24 -6.46
C ILE A 75 -19.54 3.64 -7.13
N LEU A 76 -19.42 2.41 -7.60
CA LEU A 76 -20.49 1.66 -8.26
C LEU A 76 -21.05 0.57 -7.33
N ASP A 77 -22.31 0.22 -7.50
CA ASP A 77 -22.89 -0.99 -6.91
C ASP A 77 -22.44 -2.25 -7.69
N LEU A 78 -22.80 -3.43 -7.18
CA LEU A 78 -22.48 -4.70 -7.84
C LEU A 78 -23.15 -4.89 -9.22
N LYS A 79 -24.12 -4.04 -9.56
CA LYS A 79 -24.80 -4.01 -10.86
C LYS A 79 -24.22 -2.94 -11.79
N GLY A 80 -23.19 -2.20 -11.36
CA GLY A 80 -22.56 -1.13 -12.12
C GLY A 80 -23.27 0.22 -12.05
N ASN A 81 -24.26 0.41 -11.17
CA ASN A 81 -24.91 1.70 -10.98
C ASN A 81 -24.08 2.61 -10.09
N VAL A 82 -24.01 3.90 -10.42
CA VAL A 82 -23.27 4.89 -9.63
C VAL A 82 -23.96 5.13 -8.28
N ILE A 83 -23.28 4.78 -7.19
CA ILE A 83 -23.65 5.08 -5.79
C ILE A 83 -23.10 6.45 -5.39
N ARG A 84 -21.85 6.76 -5.76
CA ARG A 84 -21.26 8.08 -5.58
C ARG A 84 -20.48 8.51 -6.80
N THR A 85 -20.71 9.73 -7.24
CA THR A 85 -19.93 10.33 -8.32
C THR A 85 -18.56 10.73 -7.82
N PHE A 86 -17.66 10.95 -8.78
CA PHE A 86 -16.33 11.49 -8.57
C PHE A 86 -16.35 12.75 -7.68
N GLU A 87 -17.23 13.71 -7.99
CA GLU A 87 -17.33 14.96 -7.23
C GLU A 87 -17.78 14.75 -5.78
N GLN A 88 -18.67 13.79 -5.54
CA GLN A 88 -19.13 13.46 -4.20
C GLN A 88 -18.02 12.80 -3.38
N VAL A 89 -17.20 11.95 -4.00
CA VAL A 89 -16.01 11.36 -3.35
C VAL A 89 -14.97 12.44 -3.03
N ARG A 90 -14.72 13.36 -3.96
CA ARG A 90 -13.82 14.51 -3.72
C ARG A 90 -14.27 15.36 -2.54
N LYS A 91 -15.54 15.79 -2.50
CA LYS A 91 -16.08 16.60 -1.40
C LYS A 91 -15.99 15.89 -0.04
N ALA A 92 -16.24 14.59 -0.01
CA ALA A 92 -16.12 13.81 1.21
C ALA A 92 -14.67 13.76 1.72
N ARG A 93 -13.69 13.66 0.81
CA ARG A 93 -12.27 13.71 1.15
C ARG A 93 -11.87 15.08 1.69
N GLU A 94 -12.24 16.16 1.01
CA GLU A 94 -11.96 17.53 1.44
C GLU A 94 -12.54 17.82 2.84
N ALA A 95 -13.76 17.33 3.12
CA ALA A 95 -14.37 17.46 4.44
C ALA A 95 -13.62 16.68 5.53
N TYR A 96 -13.18 15.45 5.22
CA TYR A 96 -12.38 14.64 6.14
C TYR A 96 -11.00 15.26 6.40
N GLU A 97 -10.32 15.75 5.36
CA GLU A 97 -9.03 16.45 5.49
C GLU A 97 -9.17 17.71 6.34
N ALA A 98 -10.24 18.48 6.16
CA ALA A 98 -10.53 19.64 6.98
C ALA A 98 -10.83 19.27 8.45
N GLU A 99 -11.55 18.18 8.70
CA GLU A 99 -11.82 17.67 10.05
C GLU A 99 -10.54 17.19 10.73
N GLN A 100 -9.67 16.45 10.03
CA GLN A 100 -8.38 16.01 10.56
C GLN A 100 -7.47 17.20 10.89
N ALA A 101 -7.41 18.20 10.01
CA ALA A 101 -6.64 19.42 10.26
C ALA A 101 -7.16 20.22 11.47
N ALA A 102 -8.48 20.25 11.69
CA ALA A 102 -9.07 20.88 12.86
C ALA A 102 -8.73 20.11 14.16
N LEU A 103 -8.81 18.78 14.14
CA LEU A 103 -8.43 17.93 15.28
C LEU A 103 -6.94 18.06 15.64
N GLU A 104 -6.06 18.18 14.64
CA GLU A 104 -4.62 18.35 14.87
C GLU A 104 -4.29 19.73 15.46
N ALA A 105 -5.02 20.78 15.05
CA ALA A 105 -4.89 22.11 15.63
C ALA A 105 -5.37 22.18 17.10
N ASP A 106 -6.43 21.45 17.47
CA ASP A 106 -6.94 21.40 18.85
C ASP A 106 -5.99 20.64 19.82
N ILE A 107 -5.07 19.81 19.31
CA ILE A 107 -4.10 19.06 20.12
C ILE A 107 -2.86 19.90 20.48
N ASP A 108 -2.56 20.96 19.71
CA ASP A 108 -1.37 21.80 19.91
C ASP A 108 -1.60 22.96 20.92
N ASP A 109 -2.82 23.09 21.46
CA ASP A 109 -3.22 24.14 22.43
C ASP A 109 -3.24 23.66 23.91
N ASP A 110 -2.85 22.41 24.22
CA ASP A 110 -2.77 21.87 25.60
C ASP A 110 -1.33 21.66 26.11
N ASP A 111 -0.45 22.64 25.86
CA ASP A 111 0.85 22.77 26.54
C ASP A 111 0.72 23.71 27.76
N GLY A 112 0.25 23.16 28.88
CA GLY A 112 0.27 23.80 30.20
C GLY A 112 -0.95 23.36 31.03
N ASP A 113 -0.83 22.42 31.98
CA ASP A 113 -0.31 22.72 33.31
C ASP A 113 0.07 21.44 34.08
N GLY A 114 1.14 21.52 34.87
CA GLY A 114 1.85 20.39 35.46
C GLY A 114 1.05 19.49 36.40
N LEU A 115 1.17 18.17 36.18
CA LEU A 115 0.87 17.16 37.19
C LEU A 115 2.15 16.82 37.95
N GLU A 116 2.32 17.44 39.13
CA GLU A 116 3.25 16.97 40.15
C GLU A 116 2.94 15.50 40.49
N LEU A 117 3.90 14.62 40.19
CA LEU A 117 3.89 13.23 40.66
C LEU A 117 4.06 13.20 42.18
N VAL A 118 2.95 13.08 42.91
CA VAL A 118 2.99 12.84 44.36
C VAL A 118 3.51 11.41 44.59
N PRO A 119 4.64 11.21 45.29
CA PRO A 119 5.15 9.87 45.52
C PRO A 119 4.25 9.13 46.52
N ALA A 120 3.77 7.94 46.12
CA ALA A 120 3.03 7.04 46.99
C ALA A 120 3.91 6.60 48.17
N LYS A 121 3.47 6.89 49.40
CA LYS A 121 4.09 6.37 50.61
C LYS A 121 3.78 4.88 50.75
N LEU A 122 4.84 4.07 50.90
CA LEU A 122 4.81 2.70 51.42
C LEU A 122 4.45 2.69 52.91
#